data_AF-X1EB74-F1
#
_entry.id   AF-X1EB74-F1
#
_cell.length_a   1.000
_cell.length_b   1.000
_cell.length_c   1.000
_cell.angle_alpha   90.00
_cell.angle_beta   90.00
_cell.angle_gamma   90.00
#
_symmetry.space_group_name_H-M   'P 1'
#
loop_
_entity.id
_entity.type
_entity.pdbx_description
1 polymer ?
#
loop_
_entity_poly.entity_id
_entity_poly.type
_entity_poly.pdbx_seq_one_letter_code
_entity_poly.pdbx_strand_id
1 'polypeptide(L)' 'MIIKELNGIKPQFGEECFFADNVVIVGDVSMGDQCSVW' A
#
# COMPACT_ATOMS: atom_id res chain seq x y z
N MET A 1 2.85 -9.60 2.46
CA MET A 1 2.35 -8.44 1.71
C MET A 1 2.51 -8.67 0.21
N ILE A 2 1.52 -8.28 -0.60
CA ILE A 2 1.62 -8.19 -2.07
C ILE A 2 1.28 -6.77 -2.51
N ILE A 3 2.18 -6.13 -3.26
CA ILE A 3 1.93 -4.83 -3.90
C ILE A 3 1.87 -5.03 -5.41
N LYS A 4 0.78 -4.62 -6.06
CA LYS A 4 0.64 -4.72 -7.52
C LYS A 4 0.32 -3.39 -8.18
N GLU A 5 1.00 -3.16 -9.29
CA GLU A 5 0.64 -2.13 -10.26
C GLU A 5 -0.64 -2.53 -11.01
N LEU A 6 -1.48 -1.54 -11.32
CA LEU A 6 -2.63 -1.70 -12.21
C LEU A 6 -2.67 -0.51 -13.18
N ASN A 7 -2.79 -0.78 -14.47
CA ASN A 7 -2.89 0.24 -15.52
C ASN A 7 -1.76 1.29 -15.51
N GLY A 8 -0.52 0.91 -15.17
CA GLY A 8 0.59 1.86 -15.08
C GLY A 8 0.72 2.57 -13.74
N ILE A 9 -0.18 2.32 -12.77
CA ILE A 9 -0.24 3.04 -11.50
C ILE A 9 0.14 2.10 -10.35
N LYS A 10 1.14 2.53 -9.56
CA LYS A 10 1.61 1.84 -8.36
C LYS A 10 1.10 2.54 -7.10
N PRO A 11 0.74 1.76 -6.06
CA PRO A 11 0.44 2.31 -4.74
C PRO A 11 1.56 3.21 -4.21
N GLN A 12 1.19 4.29 -3.52
CA GLN A 12 2.08 5.24 -2.86
C GLN A 12 1.82 5.22 -1.35
N PHE A 13 2.89 5.18 -0.57
CA PHE A 13 2.82 5.10 0.89
C PHE A 13 3.66 6.19 1.52
N GLY A 14 3.12 6.82 2.57
CA GLY A 14 3.86 7.72 3.46
C GLY A 14 4.85 6.96 4.35
N GLU A 15 5.47 7.70 5.25
CA GLU A 15 6.48 7.15 6.17
C GLU A 15 5.84 6.31 7.28
N GLU A 16 6.60 5.37 7.85
CA GLU A 16 6.20 4.56 9.02
C GLU A 16 4.86 3.80 8.89
N CYS A 17 4.47 3.40 7.67
CA CYS A 17 3.28 2.58 7.47
C CYS A 17 3.47 1.14 7.97
N PHE A 18 2.45 0.60 8.64
CA PHE A 18 2.40 -0.81 9.02
C PHE A 18 1.53 -1.62 8.05
N PHE A 19 1.99 -2.81 7.70
CA PHE A 19 1.27 -3.73 6.84
C PHE A 19 1.40 -5.15 7.39
N ALA A 20 0.28 -5.81 7.68
CA ALA A 20 0.29 -7.21 8.07
C ALA A 20 0.76 -8.13 6.93
N ASP A 21 1.16 -9.35 7.27
CA ASP A 21 1.80 -10.27 6.33
C ASP A 21 0.87 -10.72 5.19
N ASN A 22 -0.44 -10.68 5.41
CA ASN A 22 -1.48 -11.13 4.48
C ASN A 22 -2.07 -10.02 3.59
N VAL A 23 -1.61 -8.77 3.71
CA VAL A 23 -2.21 -7.64 2.97
C VAL A 23 -1.89 -7.69 1.48
N VAL A 24 -2.85 -7.30 0.65
CA VAL A 24 -2.69 -7.08 -0.80
C VAL A 24 -3.16 -5.67 -1.17
N ILE A 25 -2.29 -4.87 -1.79
CA ILE A 25 -2.57 -3.48 -2.21
C ILE A 25 -2.34 -3.36 -3.72
N VAL A 26 -3.33 -2.85 -4.46
CA VAL A 26 -3.33 -2.89 -5.93
C VAL A 26 -3.77 -1.55 -6.52
N GLY A 27 -3.00 -1.05 -7.48
CA GLY A 27 -3.40 0.08 -8.32
C GLY A 27 -3.25 1.45 -7.66
N ASP A 28 -4.22 2.32 -7.89
CA ASP A 28 -4.21 3.72 -7.46
C ASP A 28 -4.61 3.85 -5.99
N VAL A 29 -3.62 3.69 -5.11
CA VAL A 29 -3.77 3.81 -3.65
C VAL A 29 -2.77 4.84 -3.16
N SER A 30 -3.23 5.76 -2.33
CA SER A 30 -2.38 6.75 -1.64
C SER A 30 -2.64 6.66 -0.14
N MET A 31 -1.57 6.45 0.63
CA MET A 31 -1.61 6.40 2.08
C MET A 31 -0.71 7.49 2.67
N GLY A 32 -1.17 8.14 3.73
CA GLY A 32 -0.37 9.10 4.48
C GLY A 32 0.57 8.43 5.47
N ASP A 33 1.29 9.24 6.24
CA ASP A 33 2.22 8.77 7.25
C ASP A 33 1.51 8.00 8.37
N GLN A 34 2.20 7.03 8.97
CA GLN A 34 1.75 6.25 10.13
C GLN A 34 0.40 5.54 9.96
N CYS A 35 0.00 5.25 8.71
CA CYS A 35 -1.16 4.42 8.42
C CYS A 35 -0.89 2.94 8.76
N SER A 36 -1.93 2.19 9.10
CA SER A 36 -1.83 0.75 9.29
C SER A 36 -2.88 0.00 8.48
N VAL A 37 -2.45 -1.09 7.83
CA VAL A 37 -3.33 -2.05 7.16
C VAL A 37 -3.06 -3.43 7.74
N TRP A 38 -4.14 -4.06 8.18
CA TRP A 38 -4.13 -5.40 8.78
C TRP A 38 -4.78 -6.41 7.83
#